data_AF-A0ABD4A994-F1
#
_entry.id   AF-A0ABD4A994-F1
#
_cell.length_a   1.000
_cell.length_b   1.000
_cell.length_c   1.000
_cell.angle_alpha   90.00
_cell.angle_beta   90.00
_cell.angle_gamma   90.00
#
_symmetry.space_group_name_H-M   'P 1'
#
loop_
_entity.id
_entity.type
_entity.pdbx_description
1 polymer ?
#
loop_
_entity_poly.entity_id
_entity_poly.type
_entity_poly.pdbx_seq_one_letter_code
_entity_poly.pdbx_strand_id
1 'polypeptide(L)'
;MGINQKEILQEIKILDGGHICSPKGFFAGGLHCGLKRKKHDLGWLYSIVPANAAAVYTTNLIQAAPILVTRESIEVDKQIQGVIVNSGNANACTGEEGYRHALLMRHYFAKKMNMKEEHVAVSSTGIIGEQLPINKVLDGIKMIGKVEESAANFEKAILTTDTTQKRACVQLEIDGKMITIGGAAKGSGMIHPNMATMLAFITTDANVEQEALQSALKTVVDETFNMITVDGDTSTNDMVLLLANGLAKNTMLTPNSPAWLHFIQGLETVCQLLAKEIAKDGEGATKLIEAKVIGAAGEEDAKKLAKSVIGSNLVKSAVFGTDPNWGRIVCALGYSGVDFDTENISVFIGPYQLFANGLPALFEESEVKTYMEENNEIQILVELHEGESSAIAWGCDLTYDYVKINASYRT
;
A
#
# COMPACT_ATOMS: atom_id res chain seq x y z
N MET A 1 30.26 -22.75 -17.39
CA MET A 1 29.16 -22.72 -18.39
C MET A 1 28.21 -21.65 -17.92
N GLY A 2 28.29 -20.47 -18.54
CA GLY A 2 27.51 -19.30 -18.14
C GLY A 2 26.06 -19.49 -18.53
N ILE A 3 25.18 -19.53 -17.53
CA ILE A 3 23.74 -19.41 -17.75
C ILE A 3 23.50 -17.91 -17.96
N ASN A 4 23.14 -17.59 -19.19
CA ASN A 4 22.77 -16.27 -19.67
C ASN A 4 21.53 -15.83 -18.88
N GLN A 5 21.63 -14.83 -17.99
CA GLN A 5 20.52 -14.24 -17.20
C GLN A 5 19.43 -13.54 -18.06
N LYS A 6 19.38 -13.84 -19.37
CA LYS A 6 18.35 -13.48 -20.33
C LYS A 6 17.45 -14.69 -20.67
N GLU A 7 17.16 -15.54 -19.70
CA GLU A 7 16.05 -16.50 -19.83
C GLU A 7 14.73 -15.72 -19.71
N ILE A 8 14.23 -15.25 -20.87
CA ILE A 8 12.85 -14.88 -21.20
C ILE A 8 11.97 -14.64 -19.96
N LEU A 9 12.12 -13.47 -19.33
CA LEU A 9 11.04 -12.93 -18.49
C LEU A 9 9.89 -12.65 -19.46
N GLN A 10 8.84 -13.46 -19.40
CA GLN A 10 7.58 -13.16 -20.10
C GLN A 10 7.09 -11.78 -19.61
N GLU A 11 6.41 -11.02 -20.47
CA GLU A 11 6.08 -9.62 -20.19
C GLU A 11 4.95 -9.55 -19.14
N ILE A 12 5.18 -8.85 -18.01
CA ILE A 12 4.11 -8.49 -17.07
C ILE A 12 3.28 -7.41 -17.72
N LYS A 13 2.02 -7.70 -17.99
CA LYS A 13 1.10 -6.76 -18.65
C LYS A 13 0.24 -6.05 -17.61
N ILE A 14 0.40 -4.74 -17.47
CA ILE A 14 -0.56 -3.90 -16.74
C ILE A 14 -1.89 -3.90 -17.49
N LEU A 15 -2.99 -4.19 -16.79
CA LEU A 15 -4.32 -4.27 -17.38
C LEU A 15 -5.09 -2.97 -17.13
N ASP A 16 -5.24 -2.16 -18.18
CA ASP A 16 -6.06 -0.95 -18.14
C ASP A 16 -7.50 -1.29 -17.74
N GLY A 17 -8.00 -0.62 -16.69
CA GLY A 17 -9.33 -0.88 -16.13
C GLY A 17 -9.44 -2.18 -15.31
N GLY A 18 -8.35 -2.95 -15.16
CA GLY A 18 -8.30 -4.07 -14.24
C GLY A 18 -8.41 -3.63 -12.78
N HIS A 19 -8.89 -4.54 -11.93
CA HIS A 19 -9.30 -4.23 -10.56
C HIS A 19 -9.23 -5.47 -9.66
N ILE A 20 -9.58 -5.32 -8.38
CA ILE A 20 -9.52 -6.39 -7.37
C ILE A 20 -10.39 -7.63 -7.69
N CYS A 21 -11.41 -7.52 -8.54
CA CYS A 21 -12.21 -8.67 -9.00
C CYS A 21 -11.74 -9.25 -10.34
N SER A 22 -10.64 -8.77 -10.93
CA SER A 22 -10.16 -9.26 -12.22
C SER A 22 -9.63 -10.70 -12.17
N PRO A 23 -8.98 -11.15 -11.09
CA PRO A 23 -8.65 -12.57 -10.96
C PRO A 23 -9.91 -13.44 -10.85
N LYS A 24 -9.85 -14.62 -11.45
CA LYS A 24 -11.01 -15.53 -11.56
C LYS A 24 -11.62 -15.83 -10.19
N GLY A 25 -12.95 -15.77 -10.11
CA GLY A 25 -13.71 -16.19 -8.94
C GLY A 25 -13.62 -15.27 -7.74
N PHE A 26 -13.23 -14.00 -7.92
CA PHE A 26 -13.38 -12.94 -6.93
C PHE A 26 -14.50 -11.98 -7.30
N PHE A 27 -15.24 -11.54 -6.29
CA PHE A 27 -16.36 -10.62 -6.43
C PHE A 27 -16.36 -9.65 -5.27
N ALA A 28 -16.74 -8.40 -5.52
CA ALA A 28 -16.74 -7.35 -4.51
C ALA A 28 -17.90 -6.40 -4.74
N GLY A 29 -18.28 -5.70 -3.68
CA GLY A 29 -19.29 -4.66 -3.72
C GLY A 29 -19.14 -3.71 -2.55
N GLY A 30 -19.99 -2.69 -2.54
CA GLY A 30 -19.99 -1.71 -1.47
C GLY A 30 -21.29 -0.93 -1.45
N LEU A 31 -21.70 -0.53 -0.26
CA LEU A 31 -22.93 0.21 -0.04
C LEU A 31 -22.75 1.25 1.06
N HIS A 32 -23.77 2.09 1.21
CA HIS A 32 -23.89 3.03 2.31
C HIS A 32 -24.75 2.42 3.42
N CYS A 33 -24.14 2.12 4.56
CA CYS A 33 -24.78 1.64 5.78
C CYS A 33 -24.97 2.74 6.85
N GLY A 34 -24.44 3.94 6.63
CA GLY A 34 -24.71 5.11 7.47
C GLY A 34 -23.65 5.43 8.53
N LEU A 35 -22.41 4.96 8.35
CA LEU A 35 -21.26 5.40 9.14
C LEU A 35 -20.75 6.76 8.67
N LYS A 36 -20.77 7.00 7.35
CA LYS A 36 -20.54 8.32 6.76
C LYS A 36 -21.86 9.05 6.56
N ARG A 37 -21.81 10.29 6.04
CA ARG A 37 -23.03 11.07 5.76
C ARG A 37 -23.79 10.62 4.49
N LYS A 38 -23.07 10.28 3.42
CA LYS A 38 -23.64 9.99 2.08
C LYS A 38 -22.85 8.98 1.24
N LYS A 39 -21.53 8.88 1.46
CA LYS A 39 -20.64 8.00 0.68
C LYS A 39 -20.79 6.54 1.12
N HIS A 40 -20.44 5.60 0.25
CA HIS A 40 -20.30 4.20 0.63
C HIS A 40 -19.32 4.07 1.81
N ASP A 41 -19.63 3.17 2.72
CA ASP A 41 -18.92 3.03 3.99
C ASP A 41 -18.92 1.58 4.53
N LEU A 42 -19.48 0.65 3.76
CA LEU A 42 -19.39 -0.79 3.98
C LEU A 42 -19.07 -1.48 2.66
N GLY A 43 -17.85 -2.02 2.54
CA GLY A 43 -17.37 -2.77 1.39
C GLY A 43 -17.21 -4.24 1.71
N TRP A 44 -17.46 -5.12 0.75
CA TRP A 44 -17.17 -6.55 0.87
C TRP A 44 -16.43 -7.08 -0.36
N LEU A 45 -15.61 -8.10 -0.14
CA LEU A 45 -14.91 -8.89 -1.14
C LEU A 45 -15.10 -10.36 -0.78
N TYR A 46 -15.29 -11.25 -1.76
CA TYR A 46 -15.30 -12.68 -1.51
C TYR A 46 -14.77 -13.48 -2.69
N SER A 47 -14.29 -14.68 -2.41
CA SER A 47 -13.97 -15.68 -3.41
C SER A 47 -14.97 -16.84 -3.40
N ILE A 48 -15.27 -17.40 -4.58
CA ILE A 48 -16.18 -18.53 -4.72
C ILE A 48 -15.64 -19.83 -4.09
N VAL A 49 -14.34 -19.89 -3.81
CA VAL A 49 -13.67 -20.96 -3.06
C VAL A 49 -12.82 -20.32 -1.95
N PRO A 50 -12.53 -21.02 -0.84
CA PRO A 50 -11.53 -20.53 0.12
C PRO A 50 -10.20 -20.24 -0.56
N ALA A 51 -9.58 -19.11 -0.22
CA ALA A 51 -8.31 -18.67 -0.75
C ALA A 51 -7.23 -18.76 0.33
N ASN A 52 -6.03 -19.20 -0.05
CA ASN A 52 -4.84 -19.07 0.78
C ASN A 52 -4.64 -17.58 1.12
N ALA A 53 -4.47 -17.28 2.39
CA ALA A 53 -4.47 -15.92 2.90
C ALA A 53 -3.12 -15.58 3.52
N ALA A 54 -2.47 -14.54 3.00
CA ALA A 54 -1.31 -13.93 3.61
C ALA A 54 -1.66 -12.52 4.09
N ALA A 55 -1.17 -12.14 5.27
CA ALA A 55 -1.40 -10.82 5.81
C ALA A 55 -0.18 -10.25 6.51
N VAL A 56 -0.06 -8.93 6.46
CA VAL A 56 0.88 -8.14 7.25
C VAL A 56 0.09 -7.02 7.91
N TYR A 57 0.44 -6.65 9.14
CA TYR A 57 -0.37 -5.78 10.00
C TYR A 57 0.47 -4.68 10.63
N THR A 58 -0.09 -3.52 10.96
CA THR A 58 0.60 -2.45 11.70
C THR A 58 1.50 -2.96 12.84
N THR A 59 2.71 -2.42 12.98
CA THR A 59 3.53 -2.61 14.20
C THR A 59 3.19 -1.62 15.32
N ASN A 60 2.20 -0.74 15.13
CA ASN A 60 1.75 0.17 16.17
C ASN A 60 1.29 -0.65 17.40
N LEU A 61 1.77 -0.26 18.59
CA LEU A 61 1.44 -0.95 19.83
C LEU A 61 -0.07 -0.89 20.15
N ILE A 62 -0.74 0.16 19.68
CA ILE A 62 -2.19 0.34 19.77
C ILE A 62 -2.82 -0.31 18.53
N GLN A 63 -2.94 -1.64 18.52
CA GLN A 63 -3.63 -2.35 17.43
C GLN A 63 -5.15 -2.28 17.60
N ALA A 64 -5.87 -1.94 16.53
CA ALA A 64 -7.32 -1.88 16.53
C ALA A 64 -7.95 -3.28 16.63
N ALA A 65 -9.15 -3.35 17.22
CA ALA A 65 -9.92 -4.58 17.39
C ALA A 65 -10.04 -5.47 16.12
N PRO A 66 -10.36 -4.95 14.92
CA PRO A 66 -10.50 -5.78 13.72
C PRO A 66 -9.21 -6.47 13.27
N ILE A 67 -8.03 -5.91 13.59
CA ILE A 67 -6.74 -6.54 13.28
C ILE A 67 -6.58 -7.86 14.03
N LEU A 68 -6.96 -7.87 15.32
CA LEU A 68 -6.90 -9.07 16.15
C LEU A 68 -7.84 -10.16 15.63
N VAL A 69 -9.09 -9.78 15.32
CA VAL A 69 -10.10 -10.73 14.81
C VAL A 69 -9.69 -11.32 13.45
N THR A 70 -9.12 -10.52 12.55
CA THR A 70 -8.62 -11.04 11.26
C THR A 70 -7.41 -11.92 11.42
N ARG A 71 -6.50 -11.61 12.36
CA ARG A 71 -5.36 -12.47 12.68
C ARG A 71 -5.82 -13.83 13.18
N GLU A 72 -6.78 -13.86 14.11
CA GLU A 72 -7.39 -15.10 14.61
C GLU A 72 -8.03 -15.91 13.47
N SER A 73 -8.79 -15.28 12.57
CA SER A 73 -9.38 -15.94 11.40
C SER A 73 -8.32 -16.65 10.54
N ILE A 74 -7.24 -15.94 10.21
CA ILE A 74 -6.15 -16.50 9.39
C ILE A 74 -5.38 -17.58 10.16
N GLU A 75 -5.27 -17.52 11.48
CA GLU A 75 -4.54 -18.52 12.28
C GLU A 75 -5.19 -19.90 12.31
N VAL A 76 -6.49 -20.02 12.06
CA VAL A 76 -7.21 -21.31 12.11
C VAL A 76 -6.72 -22.28 11.04
N ASP A 77 -6.84 -21.92 9.77
CA ASP A 77 -6.44 -22.79 8.65
C ASP A 77 -5.72 -22.05 7.51
N LYS A 78 -5.32 -20.80 7.75
CA LYS A 78 -4.61 -19.93 6.79
C LYS A 78 -5.43 -19.63 5.53
N GLN A 79 -6.75 -19.76 5.60
CA GLN A 79 -7.64 -19.45 4.48
C GLN A 79 -8.66 -18.37 4.84
N ILE A 80 -8.96 -17.53 3.84
CA ILE A 80 -10.03 -16.54 3.89
C ILE A 80 -10.86 -16.69 2.61
N GLN A 81 -12.17 -16.65 2.76
CA GLN A 81 -13.12 -16.66 1.66
C GLN A 81 -13.80 -15.30 1.49
N GLY A 82 -13.94 -14.51 2.57
CA GLY A 82 -14.63 -13.24 2.55
C GLY A 82 -13.93 -12.16 3.37
N VAL A 83 -14.07 -10.91 2.95
CA VAL A 83 -13.57 -9.72 3.64
C VAL A 83 -14.73 -8.73 3.76
N ILE A 84 -14.96 -8.21 4.96
CA ILE A 84 -15.92 -7.13 5.21
C ILE A 84 -15.16 -5.93 5.80
N VAL A 85 -15.34 -4.77 5.19
CA VAL A 85 -14.59 -3.55 5.51
C VAL A 85 -15.56 -2.43 5.78
N ASN A 86 -15.45 -1.77 6.92
CA ASN A 86 -16.17 -0.54 7.19
C ASN A 86 -15.23 0.67 7.16
N SER A 87 -15.76 1.84 6.78
CA SER A 87 -15.00 3.10 6.82
C SER A 87 -15.81 4.24 7.47
N GLY A 88 -15.09 5.22 8.01
CA GLY A 88 -15.67 6.30 8.83
C GLY A 88 -15.57 6.05 10.34
N ASN A 89 -15.25 4.82 10.77
CA ASN A 89 -14.95 4.48 12.16
C ASN A 89 -13.87 3.39 12.17
N ALA A 90 -12.77 3.63 12.87
CA ALA A 90 -11.62 2.72 12.89
C ALA A 90 -11.80 1.52 13.83
N ASN A 91 -12.79 1.54 14.72
CA ASN A 91 -12.93 0.56 15.80
C ASN A 91 -11.59 0.31 16.54
N ALA A 92 -10.89 1.40 16.81
CA ALA A 92 -9.61 1.44 17.51
C ALA A 92 -9.79 2.16 18.86
N CYS A 93 -9.09 1.70 19.89
CA CYS A 93 -9.24 2.19 21.28
C CYS A 93 -10.67 2.03 21.84
N THR A 94 -11.37 0.96 21.48
CA THR A 94 -12.79 0.70 21.80
C THR A 94 -13.01 -0.44 22.82
N GLY A 95 -11.92 -0.99 23.38
CA GLY A 95 -11.96 -2.02 24.42
C GLY A 95 -12.63 -3.34 24.00
N GLU A 96 -13.08 -4.12 24.98
CA GLU A 96 -13.75 -5.41 24.76
C GLU A 96 -15.01 -5.28 23.90
N GLU A 97 -15.73 -4.17 24.01
CA GLU A 97 -16.92 -3.90 23.20
C GLU A 97 -16.57 -3.78 21.72
N GLY A 98 -15.51 -3.06 21.38
CA GLY A 98 -15.02 -2.95 20.01
C GLY A 98 -14.57 -4.28 19.41
N TYR A 99 -13.90 -5.11 20.21
CA TYR A 99 -13.54 -6.47 19.82
C TYR A 99 -14.78 -7.34 19.57
N ARG A 100 -15.78 -7.29 20.46
CA ARG A 100 -17.06 -7.96 20.26
C ARG A 100 -17.79 -7.47 18.99
N HIS A 101 -17.72 -6.18 18.66
CA HIS A 101 -18.29 -5.64 17.43
C HIS A 101 -17.60 -6.20 16.18
N ALA A 102 -16.27 -6.34 16.19
CA ALA A 102 -15.53 -6.97 15.11
C ALA A 102 -15.91 -8.46 14.94
N LEU A 103 -16.07 -9.21 16.04
CA LEU A 103 -16.59 -10.59 16.01
C LEU A 103 -18.02 -10.67 15.43
N LEU A 104 -18.89 -9.73 15.79
CA LEU A 104 -20.25 -9.67 15.23
C LEU A 104 -20.23 -9.39 13.72
N MET A 105 -19.37 -8.50 13.24
CA MET A 105 -19.19 -8.28 11.80
C MET A 105 -18.80 -9.58 11.09
N ARG A 106 -17.78 -10.28 11.63
CA ARG A 106 -17.31 -11.58 11.11
C ARG A 106 -18.44 -12.59 11.03
N HIS A 107 -19.12 -12.82 12.15
CA HIS A 107 -20.22 -13.78 12.29
C HIS A 107 -21.38 -13.50 11.31
N TYR A 108 -21.87 -12.26 11.28
CA TYR A 108 -23.04 -11.92 10.45
C TYR A 108 -22.70 -11.94 8.96
N PHE A 109 -21.50 -11.52 8.57
CA PHE A 109 -21.06 -11.59 7.18
C PHE A 109 -20.88 -13.05 6.73
N ALA A 110 -20.26 -13.90 7.56
CA ALA A 110 -20.12 -15.33 7.27
C ALA A 110 -21.49 -16.00 7.05
N LYS A 111 -22.44 -15.74 7.95
CA LYS A 111 -23.81 -16.24 7.84
C LYS A 111 -24.53 -15.73 6.58
N LYS A 112 -24.36 -14.44 6.26
CA LYS A 112 -24.97 -13.82 5.08
C LYS A 112 -24.47 -14.44 3.78
N MET A 113 -23.18 -14.76 3.73
CA MET A 113 -22.53 -15.32 2.54
C MET A 113 -22.49 -16.85 2.53
N ASN A 114 -23.01 -17.50 3.57
CA ASN A 114 -22.99 -18.95 3.75
C ASN A 114 -21.57 -19.54 3.67
N MET A 115 -20.64 -18.94 4.43
CA MET A 115 -19.27 -19.39 4.59
C MET A 115 -18.95 -19.65 6.06
N LYS A 116 -17.80 -20.30 6.33
CA LYS A 116 -17.29 -20.50 7.68
C LYS A 116 -16.93 -19.16 8.33
N GLU A 117 -17.08 -19.06 9.64
CA GLU A 117 -16.82 -17.81 10.35
C GLU A 117 -15.33 -17.47 10.35
N GLU A 118 -14.48 -18.47 10.55
CA GLU A 118 -13.02 -18.37 10.46
C GLU A 118 -12.52 -17.98 9.05
N HIS A 119 -13.33 -18.15 8.00
CA HIS A 119 -12.99 -17.74 6.63
C HIS A 119 -13.36 -16.29 6.33
N VAL A 120 -13.70 -15.49 7.35
CA VAL A 120 -14.00 -14.07 7.20
C VAL A 120 -12.93 -13.21 7.87
N ALA A 121 -12.36 -12.31 7.09
CA ALA A 121 -11.55 -11.19 7.56
C ALA A 121 -12.43 -9.94 7.76
N VAL A 122 -12.11 -9.16 8.78
CA VAL A 122 -12.76 -7.88 9.08
C VAL A 122 -11.74 -6.75 9.08
N SER A 123 -12.12 -5.59 8.57
CA SER A 123 -11.28 -4.40 8.63
C SER A 123 -12.09 -3.13 8.84
N SER A 124 -11.47 -2.13 9.46
CA SER A 124 -12.10 -0.86 9.79
C SER A 124 -11.10 0.28 9.60
N THR A 125 -11.58 1.46 9.19
CA THR A 125 -10.77 2.67 9.06
C THR A 125 -11.60 3.92 9.33
N GLY A 126 -11.00 4.97 9.90
CA GLY A 126 -11.68 6.23 10.20
C GLY A 126 -11.38 6.73 11.60
N ILE A 127 -12.40 7.25 12.30
CA ILE A 127 -12.20 7.90 13.60
C ILE A 127 -11.81 6.87 14.68
N ILE A 128 -10.77 7.18 15.45
CA ILE A 128 -10.29 6.42 16.62
C ILE A 128 -11.00 6.90 17.89
N GLY A 129 -11.31 5.96 18.79
CA GLY A 129 -11.87 6.22 20.12
C GLY A 129 -13.40 6.35 20.16
N GLU A 130 -14.08 6.07 19.06
CA GLU A 130 -15.56 6.03 18.99
C GLU A 130 -16.05 4.60 18.82
N GLN A 131 -17.04 4.19 19.61
CA GLN A 131 -17.65 2.88 19.46
C GLN A 131 -18.28 2.72 18.07
N LEU A 132 -17.98 1.61 17.40
CA LEU A 132 -18.57 1.29 16.11
C LEU A 132 -20.10 1.20 16.25
N PRO A 133 -20.90 1.96 15.48
CA PRO A 133 -22.36 1.82 15.43
C PRO A 133 -22.79 0.48 14.83
N ILE A 134 -22.56 -0.62 15.55
CA ILE A 134 -22.61 -1.99 15.04
C ILE A 134 -23.95 -2.32 14.38
N ASN A 135 -25.07 -1.85 14.92
CA ASN A 135 -26.39 -2.10 14.35
C ASN A 135 -26.50 -1.62 12.89
N LYS A 136 -25.92 -0.46 12.56
CA LYS A 136 -25.88 0.05 11.18
C LYS A 136 -25.09 -0.87 10.27
N VAL A 137 -23.94 -1.37 10.74
CA VAL A 137 -23.10 -2.31 9.99
C VAL A 137 -23.83 -3.63 9.78
N LEU A 138 -24.46 -4.19 10.81
CA LEU A 138 -25.23 -5.43 10.71
C LEU A 138 -26.43 -5.29 9.77
N ASP A 139 -27.12 -4.16 9.78
CA ASP A 139 -28.20 -3.86 8.84
C ASP A 139 -27.66 -3.73 7.40
N GLY A 140 -26.52 -3.07 7.22
CA GLY A 140 -25.79 -3.05 5.95
C GLY A 140 -25.43 -4.44 5.44
N ILE A 141 -24.93 -5.33 6.30
CA ILE A 141 -24.64 -6.72 5.95
C ILE A 141 -25.91 -7.46 5.47
N LYS A 142 -27.07 -7.21 6.09
CA LYS A 142 -28.35 -7.80 5.63
C LYS A 142 -28.71 -7.36 4.21
N MET A 143 -28.35 -6.14 3.82
CA MET A 143 -28.65 -5.57 2.51
C MET A 143 -27.77 -6.11 1.38
N ILE A 144 -26.65 -6.80 1.67
CA ILE A 144 -25.76 -7.36 0.65
C ILE A 144 -26.56 -8.30 -0.27
N GLY A 145 -26.69 -7.93 -1.55
CA GLY A 145 -27.34 -8.73 -2.58
C GLY A 145 -26.39 -9.74 -3.21
N LYS A 146 -26.92 -10.75 -3.91
CA LYS A 146 -26.10 -11.69 -4.70
C LYS A 146 -25.57 -11.10 -6.02
N VAL A 147 -26.08 -9.94 -6.48
CA VAL A 147 -25.93 -9.46 -7.87
C VAL A 147 -25.49 -7.99 -7.97
N GLU A 148 -24.83 -7.43 -6.95
CA GLU A 148 -24.18 -6.11 -7.07
C GLU A 148 -22.67 -6.27 -6.98
N GLU A 149 -22.12 -6.87 -8.04
CA GLU A 149 -20.69 -7.08 -8.24
C GLU A 149 -20.10 -5.83 -8.88
N SER A 150 -19.56 -4.94 -8.05
CA SER A 150 -18.85 -3.77 -8.53
C SER A 150 -17.61 -3.56 -7.68
N ALA A 151 -16.45 -3.93 -8.24
CA ALA A 151 -15.15 -3.60 -7.68
C ALA A 151 -15.06 -2.11 -7.35
N ALA A 152 -15.63 -1.25 -8.21
CA ALA A 152 -15.69 0.19 -7.98
C ALA A 152 -16.50 0.58 -6.73
N ASN A 153 -17.56 -0.16 -6.39
CA ASN A 153 -18.31 0.12 -5.16
C ASN A 153 -17.53 -0.28 -3.91
N PHE A 154 -16.78 -1.39 -3.96
CA PHE A 154 -15.85 -1.77 -2.89
C PHE A 154 -14.76 -0.71 -2.71
N GLU A 155 -14.09 -0.34 -3.80
CA GLU A 155 -13.06 0.70 -3.83
C GLU A 155 -13.56 2.02 -3.23
N LYS A 156 -14.78 2.46 -3.58
CA LYS A 156 -15.42 3.66 -2.96
C LYS A 156 -15.72 3.47 -1.48
N ALA A 157 -16.11 2.27 -1.07
CA ALA A 157 -16.55 1.97 0.30
C ALA A 157 -15.40 1.96 1.30
N ILE A 158 -14.16 1.70 0.87
CA ILE A 158 -12.99 1.67 1.76
C ILE A 158 -12.35 3.07 1.97
N LEU A 159 -12.65 4.04 1.10
CA LEU A 159 -12.05 5.39 1.15
C LEU A 159 -12.43 6.17 2.41
N THR A 160 -11.61 7.13 2.81
CA THR A 160 -11.88 8.07 3.91
C THR A 160 -11.70 9.50 3.44
N THR A 161 -10.53 10.08 3.69
CA THR A 161 -10.07 11.39 3.20
C THR A 161 -9.49 11.32 1.79
N ASP A 162 -9.28 10.11 1.27
CA ASP A 162 -8.87 9.84 -0.10
C ASP A 162 -9.71 10.63 -1.11
N THR A 163 -9.06 11.19 -2.14
CA THR A 163 -9.75 11.93 -3.21
C THR A 163 -10.08 11.04 -4.40
N THR A 164 -9.34 9.94 -4.58
CA THR A 164 -9.51 8.99 -5.69
C THR A 164 -9.52 7.52 -5.25
N GLN A 165 -10.09 6.68 -6.10
CA GLN A 165 -10.02 5.22 -5.98
C GLN A 165 -8.65 4.73 -6.44
N LYS A 166 -8.00 3.87 -5.66
CA LYS A 166 -6.67 3.33 -5.95
C LYS A 166 -6.80 1.85 -6.30
N ARG A 167 -6.45 1.49 -7.52
CA ARG A 167 -6.52 0.12 -8.03
C ARG A 167 -5.36 -0.16 -8.98
N ALA A 168 -4.94 -1.41 -9.01
CA ALA A 168 -3.93 -1.90 -9.94
C ALA A 168 -4.26 -3.34 -10.33
N CYS A 169 -3.86 -3.74 -11.53
CA CYS A 169 -4.02 -5.10 -11.99
C CYS A 169 -2.96 -5.42 -13.03
N VAL A 170 -2.39 -6.61 -12.92
CA VAL A 170 -1.46 -7.16 -13.92
C VAL A 170 -1.87 -8.55 -14.32
N GLN A 171 -1.43 -8.94 -15.52
CA GLN A 171 -1.48 -10.31 -16.00
C GLN A 171 -0.08 -10.79 -16.35
N LEU A 172 0.17 -12.06 -16.06
CA LEU A 172 1.41 -12.74 -16.38
C LEU A 172 1.12 -14.20 -16.74
N GLU A 173 2.00 -14.81 -17.52
CA GLU A 173 1.87 -16.21 -17.90
C GLU A 173 2.76 -17.08 -16.99
N ILE A 174 2.18 -18.15 -16.46
CA ILE A 174 2.87 -19.15 -15.63
C ILE A 174 2.40 -20.53 -16.09
N ASP A 175 3.31 -21.39 -16.51
CA ASP A 175 3.01 -22.74 -17.05
C ASP A 175 2.00 -22.72 -18.22
N GLY A 176 2.06 -21.70 -19.09
CA GLY A 176 1.09 -21.50 -20.17
C GLY A 176 -0.33 -21.16 -19.69
N LYS A 177 -0.49 -20.76 -18.43
CA LYS A 177 -1.73 -20.25 -17.84
C LYS A 177 -1.62 -18.76 -17.62
N MET A 178 -2.65 -18.02 -18.04
CA MET A 178 -2.78 -16.62 -17.71
C MET A 178 -3.21 -16.48 -16.24
N ILE A 179 -2.31 -15.91 -15.44
CA ILE A 179 -2.50 -15.52 -14.05
C ILE A 179 -2.85 -14.04 -14.00
N THR A 180 -3.75 -13.67 -13.10
CA THR A 180 -4.11 -12.27 -12.84
C THR A 180 -3.84 -11.95 -11.37
N ILE A 181 -3.26 -10.78 -11.12
CA ILE A 181 -3.10 -10.21 -9.78
C ILE A 181 -3.78 -8.84 -9.82
N GLY A 182 -4.78 -8.65 -8.96
CA GLY A 182 -5.54 -7.40 -8.85
C GLY A 182 -5.46 -6.87 -7.43
N GLY A 183 -5.60 -5.56 -7.25
CA GLY A 183 -5.61 -4.97 -5.92
C GLY A 183 -6.35 -3.65 -5.85
N ALA A 184 -6.80 -3.33 -4.64
CA ALA A 184 -7.38 -2.05 -4.28
C ALA A 184 -6.79 -1.58 -2.94
N ALA A 185 -6.53 -0.30 -2.82
CA ALA A 185 -6.00 0.29 -1.60
C ALA A 185 -6.72 1.59 -1.22
N LYS A 186 -6.56 1.97 0.04
CA LYS A 186 -6.94 3.28 0.58
C LYS A 186 -5.87 3.78 1.53
N GLY A 187 -5.82 5.08 1.74
CA GLY A 187 -4.80 5.78 2.50
C GLY A 187 -4.47 7.10 1.82
N SER A 188 -4.38 8.17 2.61
CA SER A 188 -4.04 9.53 2.16
C SER A 188 -3.48 10.37 3.32
N GLY A 189 -3.88 10.07 4.55
CA GLY A 189 -3.29 10.62 5.78
C GLY A 189 -2.91 9.51 6.76
N MET A 190 -2.07 9.88 7.72
CA MET A 190 -1.36 9.03 8.67
C MET A 190 -0.42 8.04 7.94
N ILE A 191 0.16 8.36 6.79
CA ILE A 191 0.97 7.36 6.05
C ILE A 191 2.43 7.42 6.51
N HIS A 192 2.85 6.48 7.37
CA HIS A 192 4.26 6.15 7.61
C HIS A 192 4.42 4.68 8.02
N PRO A 193 4.70 3.80 7.07
CA PRO A 193 4.77 2.39 7.32
C PRO A 193 6.07 2.03 8.01
N ASN A 194 5.87 1.40 9.16
CA ASN A 194 6.52 0.14 9.46
C ASN A 194 5.38 -0.91 9.42
N MET A 195 4.71 -0.97 8.25
CA MET A 195 3.27 -1.23 7.99
C MET A 195 2.33 -0.05 8.39
N ALA A 196 1.92 0.80 7.40
CA ALA A 196 1.37 2.21 7.41
C ALA A 196 -0.14 2.37 7.42
N THR A 197 -0.71 3.58 7.69
CA THR A 197 -2.17 3.95 7.61
C THR A 197 -2.86 3.74 6.29
N MET A 198 -2.88 2.50 5.87
CA MET A 198 -3.51 2.06 4.67
C MET A 198 -4.24 0.75 4.94
N LEU A 199 -5.19 0.48 4.06
CA LEU A 199 -5.71 -0.85 3.87
C LEU A 199 -5.44 -1.18 2.42
N ALA A 200 -4.78 -2.30 2.16
CA ALA A 200 -4.57 -2.80 0.82
C ALA A 200 -5.07 -4.24 0.75
N PHE A 201 -5.87 -4.52 -0.27
CA PHE A 201 -6.45 -5.83 -0.52
C PHE A 201 -6.01 -6.28 -1.90
N ILE A 202 -5.38 -7.45 -1.96
CA ILE A 202 -4.80 -8.01 -3.17
C ILE A 202 -5.42 -9.39 -3.39
N THR A 203 -5.76 -9.69 -4.63
CA THR A 203 -6.35 -10.96 -5.03
C THR A 203 -5.54 -11.54 -6.19
N THR A 204 -5.46 -12.86 -6.24
CA THR A 204 -4.88 -13.57 -7.37
C THR A 204 -5.55 -14.92 -7.57
N ASP A 205 -5.67 -15.33 -8.83
CA ASP A 205 -6.13 -16.67 -9.19
C ASP A 205 -4.99 -17.67 -9.29
N ALA A 206 -3.75 -17.26 -8.98
CA ALA A 206 -2.60 -18.14 -8.89
C ALA A 206 -2.78 -19.23 -7.83
N ASN A 207 -2.31 -20.44 -8.13
CA ASN A 207 -2.15 -21.51 -7.17
C ASN A 207 -0.77 -21.39 -6.51
N VAL A 208 -0.73 -21.04 -5.23
CA VAL A 208 0.51 -20.72 -4.49
C VAL A 208 0.49 -21.45 -3.15
N GLU A 209 1.62 -22.05 -2.77
CA GLU A 209 1.81 -22.63 -1.44
C GLU A 209 1.65 -21.56 -0.35
N GLN A 210 0.98 -21.91 0.75
CA GLN A 210 0.61 -20.96 1.79
C GLN A 210 1.82 -20.25 2.44
N GLU A 211 2.88 -21.00 2.77
CA GLU A 211 4.10 -20.41 3.38
C GLU A 211 4.83 -19.50 2.39
N ALA A 212 4.90 -19.93 1.13
CA ALA A 212 5.45 -19.14 0.03
C ALA A 212 4.68 -17.83 -0.15
N LEU A 213 3.34 -17.88 -0.12
CA LEU A 213 2.48 -16.70 -0.24
C LEU A 213 2.73 -15.68 0.87
N GLN A 214 2.88 -16.13 2.12
CA GLN A 214 3.18 -15.26 3.25
C GLN A 214 4.58 -14.64 3.14
N SER A 215 5.58 -15.42 2.72
CA SER A 215 6.93 -14.91 2.49
C SER A 215 6.97 -13.89 1.35
N ALA A 216 6.28 -14.18 0.24
CA ALA A 216 6.16 -13.28 -0.90
C ALA A 216 5.56 -11.93 -0.50
N LEU A 217 4.43 -11.97 0.24
CA LEU A 217 3.78 -10.76 0.69
C LEU A 217 4.71 -9.91 1.56
N LYS A 218 5.42 -10.53 2.52
CA LYS A 218 6.33 -9.81 3.41
C LYS A 218 7.43 -9.09 2.62
N THR A 219 8.13 -9.81 1.75
CA THR A 219 9.21 -9.24 0.93
C THR A 219 8.69 -8.10 0.05
N VAL A 220 7.58 -8.31 -0.64
CA VAL A 220 7.03 -7.26 -1.52
C VAL A 220 6.58 -6.03 -0.73
N VAL A 221 5.96 -6.21 0.43
CA VAL A 221 5.54 -5.10 1.29
C VAL A 221 6.74 -4.28 1.74
N ASP A 222 7.85 -4.94 2.08
CA ASP A 222 9.10 -4.27 2.49
C ASP A 222 9.67 -3.37 1.39
N GLU A 223 9.55 -3.76 0.11
CA GLU A 223 10.01 -2.96 -1.04
C GLU A 223 9.00 -1.91 -1.55
N THR A 224 7.74 -2.01 -1.17
CA THR A 224 6.66 -1.19 -1.77
C THR A 224 5.95 -0.34 -0.73
N PHE A 225 4.95 -0.91 -0.05
CA PHE A 225 4.18 -0.18 0.94
C PHE A 225 5.06 0.31 2.08
N ASN A 226 6.13 -0.37 2.49
CA ASN A 226 7.04 0.12 3.53
C ASN A 226 7.99 1.24 3.09
N MET A 227 7.97 1.55 1.80
CA MET A 227 8.80 2.58 1.18
C MET A 227 8.02 3.87 0.87
N ILE A 228 6.79 4.03 1.39
CA ILE A 228 6.03 5.28 1.22
C ILE A 228 5.93 6.11 2.51
N THR A 229 5.74 7.43 2.43
CA THR A 229 5.34 8.25 3.59
C THR A 229 4.61 9.53 3.16
N VAL A 230 3.54 9.91 3.88
CA VAL A 230 2.86 11.20 3.74
C VAL A 230 3.24 12.12 4.90
N ASP A 231 3.09 11.69 6.15
CA ASP A 231 3.17 12.59 7.32
C ASP A 231 4.04 12.08 8.48
N GLY A 232 4.49 10.84 8.44
CA GLY A 232 5.36 10.30 9.49
C GLY A 232 4.63 9.53 10.58
N ASP A 233 3.29 9.47 10.54
CA ASP A 233 2.48 8.77 11.54
C ASP A 233 2.13 7.33 11.12
N THR A 234 2.21 6.35 12.02
CA THR A 234 1.83 4.94 11.75
C THR A 234 0.48 4.61 12.39
N SER A 235 -0.47 4.02 11.68
CA SER A 235 -1.84 3.80 12.20
C SER A 235 -2.00 2.57 13.05
N THR A 236 -3.11 2.56 13.76
CA THR A 236 -3.61 1.46 14.58
C THR A 236 -4.27 0.32 13.78
N ASN A 237 -4.54 0.51 12.48
CA ASN A 237 -5.43 -0.33 11.66
C ASN A 237 -4.78 -0.97 10.43
N ASP A 238 -3.45 -0.91 10.32
CA ASP A 238 -2.82 -1.14 9.02
C ASP A 238 -2.83 -2.60 8.65
N MET A 239 -3.16 -2.87 7.40
CA MET A 239 -3.23 -4.23 6.91
C MET A 239 -3.08 -4.32 5.39
N VAL A 240 -2.15 -5.15 4.93
CA VAL A 240 -2.16 -5.68 3.57
C VAL A 240 -2.63 -7.12 3.63
N LEU A 241 -3.67 -7.46 2.88
CA LEU A 241 -4.24 -8.80 2.81
C LEU A 241 -4.17 -9.31 1.37
N LEU A 242 -3.49 -10.43 1.16
CA LEU A 242 -3.36 -11.13 -0.13
C LEU A 242 -4.14 -12.44 -0.10
N LEU A 243 -5.05 -12.61 -1.06
CA LEU A 243 -5.87 -13.81 -1.23
C LEU A 243 -5.52 -14.52 -2.55
N ALA A 244 -5.08 -15.77 -2.48
CA ALA A 244 -4.77 -16.62 -3.63
C ALA A 244 -5.71 -17.83 -3.70
N ASN A 245 -6.61 -17.88 -4.68
CA ASN A 245 -7.68 -18.89 -4.73
C ASN A 245 -7.39 -20.09 -5.66
N GLY A 246 -6.27 -20.08 -6.40
CA GLY A 246 -5.85 -21.18 -7.26
C GLY A 246 -6.69 -21.46 -8.51
N LEU A 247 -7.68 -20.62 -8.85
CA LEU A 247 -8.61 -20.87 -9.96
C LEU A 247 -7.97 -20.74 -11.36
N ALA A 248 -6.77 -20.20 -11.48
CA ALA A 248 -6.00 -20.23 -12.71
C ALA A 248 -5.42 -21.62 -13.02
N LYS A 249 -5.30 -22.48 -12.00
CA LYS A 249 -4.87 -23.89 -12.11
C LYS A 249 -3.47 -24.06 -12.73
N ASN A 250 -2.55 -23.14 -12.45
CA ASN A 250 -1.12 -23.36 -12.65
C ASN A 250 -0.59 -24.41 -11.66
N THR A 251 0.62 -24.93 -11.91
CA THR A 251 1.32 -25.76 -10.93
C THR A 251 1.54 -24.94 -9.67
N MET A 252 1.40 -25.56 -8.50
CA MET A 252 1.55 -24.87 -7.22
C MET A 252 2.92 -24.17 -7.17
N LEU A 253 2.88 -22.85 -6.99
CA LEU A 253 4.08 -22.04 -6.88
C LEU A 253 4.68 -22.17 -5.49
N THR A 254 5.98 -22.41 -5.45
CA THR A 254 6.85 -22.48 -4.26
C THR A 254 8.10 -21.64 -4.54
N PRO A 255 8.94 -21.31 -3.55
CA PRO A 255 10.18 -20.58 -3.78
C PRO A 255 11.17 -21.26 -4.74
N ASN A 256 11.04 -22.59 -4.91
CA ASN A 256 11.87 -23.38 -5.81
C ASN A 256 11.29 -23.48 -7.24
N SER A 257 10.09 -22.95 -7.49
CA SER A 257 9.47 -22.98 -8.80
C SER A 257 10.21 -22.04 -9.77
N PRO A 258 10.50 -22.43 -11.03
CA PRO A 258 11.17 -21.55 -11.99
C PRO A 258 10.44 -20.22 -12.23
N ALA A 259 9.11 -20.22 -12.15
CA ALA A 259 8.27 -19.04 -12.32
C ALA A 259 8.07 -18.21 -11.03
N TRP A 260 8.74 -18.57 -9.92
CA TRP A 260 8.56 -17.89 -8.63
C TRP A 260 8.88 -16.40 -8.70
N LEU A 261 10.06 -16.06 -9.23
CA LEU A 261 10.47 -14.66 -9.37
C LEU A 261 9.52 -13.86 -10.27
N HIS A 262 8.95 -14.51 -11.30
CA HIS A 262 7.99 -13.86 -12.18
C HIS A 262 6.68 -13.52 -11.45
N PHE A 263 6.19 -14.43 -10.59
CA PHE A 263 5.06 -14.16 -9.70
C PHE A 263 5.34 -13.02 -8.70
N ILE A 264 6.53 -13.02 -8.08
CA ILE A 264 6.96 -11.95 -7.16
C ILE A 264 6.96 -10.60 -7.87
N GLN A 265 7.54 -10.50 -9.06
CA GLN A 265 7.56 -9.26 -9.85
C GLN A 265 6.14 -8.77 -10.19
N GLY A 266 5.22 -9.68 -10.52
CA GLY A 266 3.82 -9.34 -10.76
C GLY A 266 3.13 -8.77 -9.52
N LEU A 267 3.34 -9.41 -8.36
CA LEU A 267 2.84 -8.96 -7.07
C LEU A 267 3.43 -7.60 -6.69
N GLU A 268 4.74 -7.44 -6.82
CA GLU A 268 5.48 -6.20 -6.58
C GLU A 268 4.98 -5.05 -7.45
N THR A 269 4.75 -5.30 -8.74
CA THR A 269 4.20 -4.29 -9.66
C THR A 269 2.84 -3.78 -9.17
N VAL A 270 1.94 -4.66 -8.75
CA VAL A 270 0.62 -4.26 -8.21
C VAL A 270 0.78 -3.45 -6.92
N CYS A 271 1.60 -3.92 -5.98
CA CYS A 271 1.83 -3.24 -4.71
C CYS A 271 2.48 -1.86 -4.89
N GLN A 272 3.47 -1.75 -5.78
CA GLN A 272 4.16 -0.50 -6.09
C GLN A 272 3.21 0.53 -6.73
N LEU A 273 2.39 0.10 -7.70
CA LEU A 273 1.38 0.97 -8.32
C LEU A 273 0.42 1.52 -7.26
N LEU A 274 -0.09 0.65 -6.37
CA LEU A 274 -0.96 1.08 -5.28
C LEU A 274 -0.26 2.00 -4.28
N ALA A 275 1.00 1.72 -3.93
CA ALA A 275 1.80 2.53 -3.02
C ALA A 275 2.05 3.95 -3.58
N LYS A 276 2.38 4.05 -4.87
CA LYS A 276 2.52 5.35 -5.57
C LYS A 276 1.19 6.12 -5.58
N GLU A 277 0.06 5.45 -5.85
CA GLU A 277 -1.26 6.08 -5.81
C GLU A 277 -1.64 6.57 -4.40
N ILE A 278 -1.19 5.89 -3.33
CA ILE A 278 -1.35 6.38 -1.95
C ILE A 278 -0.55 7.66 -1.73
N ALA A 279 0.74 7.64 -2.05
CA ALA A 279 1.61 8.81 -1.86
C ALA A 279 1.12 10.01 -2.69
N LYS A 280 0.71 9.78 -3.93
CA LYS A 280 0.18 10.81 -4.85
C LYS A 280 -1.13 11.43 -4.36
N ASP A 281 -1.99 10.64 -3.73
CA ASP A 281 -3.25 11.09 -3.11
C ASP A 281 -3.07 11.48 -1.63
N GLY A 282 -1.85 11.84 -1.22
CA GLY A 282 -1.59 12.37 0.12
C GLY A 282 -2.48 13.57 0.45
N GLU A 283 -2.89 13.73 1.71
CA GLU A 283 -3.81 14.79 2.10
C GLU A 283 -3.27 16.20 1.77
N GLY A 284 -3.91 16.86 0.81
CA GLY A 284 -3.49 18.18 0.33
C GLY A 284 -2.26 18.16 -0.57
N ALA A 285 -1.73 16.99 -0.94
CA ALA A 285 -0.59 16.87 -1.84
C ALA A 285 -0.87 17.47 -3.22
N THR A 286 0.15 18.07 -3.82
CA THR A 286 0.12 18.53 -5.21
C THR A 286 1.16 17.83 -6.08
N LYS A 287 2.22 17.28 -5.47
CA LYS A 287 3.31 16.60 -6.17
C LYS A 287 3.70 15.32 -5.44
N LEU A 288 3.91 14.26 -6.21
CA LEU A 288 4.57 13.04 -5.75
C LEU A 288 6.09 13.30 -5.71
N ILE A 289 6.76 12.81 -4.67
CA ILE A 289 8.22 12.81 -4.54
C ILE A 289 8.69 11.36 -4.65
N GLU A 290 9.60 11.09 -5.58
CA GLU A 290 10.29 9.80 -5.71
C GLU A 290 11.77 9.99 -5.38
N ALA A 291 12.22 9.47 -4.24
CA ALA A 291 13.62 9.52 -3.84
C ALA A 291 14.28 8.17 -4.12
N LYS A 292 15.29 8.17 -4.98
CA LYS A 292 16.10 7.00 -5.31
C LYS A 292 17.49 7.17 -4.75
N VAL A 293 17.97 6.18 -4.00
CA VAL A 293 19.36 6.10 -3.53
C VAL A 293 20.03 4.96 -4.26
N ILE A 294 21.20 5.20 -4.85
CA ILE A 294 22.02 4.16 -5.50
C ILE A 294 23.44 4.15 -4.96
N GLY A 295 24.12 3.02 -5.12
CA GLY A 295 25.52 2.86 -4.76
C GLY A 295 25.80 2.87 -3.26
N ALA A 296 24.79 2.54 -2.45
CA ALA A 296 24.96 2.38 -1.01
C ALA A 296 25.70 1.09 -0.67
N ALA A 297 26.36 1.06 0.48
CA ALA A 297 27.03 -0.14 1.00
C ALA A 297 26.04 -1.30 1.26
N GLY A 298 24.82 -0.98 1.70
CA GLY A 298 23.77 -1.96 2.01
C GLY A 298 22.37 -1.48 1.61
N GLU A 299 21.47 -2.44 1.39
CA GLU A 299 20.08 -2.19 0.99
C GLU A 299 19.28 -1.46 2.08
N GLU A 300 19.43 -1.87 3.34
CA GLU A 300 18.79 -1.21 4.48
C GLU A 300 19.21 0.26 4.62
N ASP A 301 20.48 0.55 4.33
CA ASP A 301 21.01 1.91 4.39
C ASP A 301 20.45 2.76 3.24
N ALA A 302 20.38 2.20 2.03
CA ALA A 302 19.70 2.86 0.91
C ALA A 302 18.23 3.17 1.23
N LYS A 303 17.51 2.22 1.86
CA LYS A 303 16.10 2.40 2.26
C LYS A 303 15.95 3.51 3.29
N LYS A 304 16.78 3.52 4.33
CA LYS A 304 16.77 4.57 5.37
C LYS A 304 17.05 5.95 4.78
N LEU A 305 18.05 6.07 3.93
CA LEU A 305 18.39 7.33 3.26
C LEU A 305 17.24 7.82 2.39
N ALA A 306 16.66 6.96 1.55
CA ALA A 306 15.53 7.30 0.69
C ALA A 306 14.31 7.75 1.51
N LYS A 307 13.97 7.00 2.58
CA LYS A 307 12.87 7.35 3.51
C LYS A 307 13.15 8.66 4.26
N SER A 308 14.40 8.95 4.63
CA SER A 308 14.77 10.20 5.27
C SER A 308 14.48 11.41 4.38
N VAL A 309 14.79 11.31 3.08
CA VAL A 309 14.52 12.38 2.10
C VAL A 309 13.02 12.64 1.96
N ILE A 310 12.21 11.60 1.70
CA ILE A 310 10.75 11.77 1.50
C ILE A 310 10.00 12.13 2.80
N GLY A 311 10.56 11.81 3.97
CA GLY A 311 9.99 12.11 5.28
C GLY A 311 10.34 13.50 5.83
N SER A 312 11.31 14.18 5.23
CA SER A 312 11.76 15.50 5.69
C SER A 312 10.72 16.59 5.38
N ASN A 313 10.11 17.17 6.41
CA ASN A 313 9.19 18.33 6.26
C ASN A 313 9.82 19.50 5.49
N LEU A 314 11.13 19.70 5.62
CA LEU A 314 11.85 20.73 4.87
C LEU A 314 11.94 20.37 3.38
N VAL A 315 12.27 19.13 3.03
CA VAL A 315 12.28 18.70 1.61
C VAL A 315 10.86 18.79 1.04
N LYS A 316 9.87 18.24 1.75
CA LYS A 316 8.46 18.24 1.33
C LYS A 316 7.91 19.66 1.08
N SER A 317 8.26 20.62 1.93
CA SER A 317 7.85 22.03 1.76
C SER A 317 8.63 22.74 0.65
N ALA A 318 9.90 22.39 0.40
CA ALA A 318 10.67 22.91 -0.72
C ALA A 318 10.08 22.43 -2.07
N VAL A 319 9.68 21.16 -2.15
CA VAL A 319 9.00 20.62 -3.33
C VAL A 319 7.67 21.32 -3.59
N PHE A 320 6.86 21.57 -2.56
CA PHE A 320 5.62 22.35 -2.70
C PHE A 320 5.89 23.75 -3.24
N GLY A 321 6.94 24.41 -2.74
CA GLY A 321 7.34 25.75 -3.16
C GLY A 321 8.13 25.83 -4.46
N THR A 322 8.29 24.70 -5.18
CA THR A 322 9.15 24.58 -6.38
C THR A 322 10.56 25.15 -6.19
N ASP A 323 11.10 24.95 -4.97
CA ASP A 323 12.45 25.37 -4.56
C ASP A 323 13.42 24.19 -4.73
N PRO A 324 14.40 24.25 -5.65
CA PRO A 324 15.37 23.18 -5.91
C PRO A 324 16.44 23.09 -4.80
N ASN A 325 15.97 22.80 -3.58
CA ASN A 325 16.76 22.94 -2.36
C ASN A 325 17.56 21.69 -2.01
N TRP A 326 18.67 21.48 -2.73
CA TRP A 326 19.62 20.38 -2.46
C TRP A 326 20.17 20.39 -1.03
N GLY A 327 20.29 21.57 -0.40
CA GLY A 327 20.76 21.69 0.98
C GLY A 327 19.84 20.99 2.00
N ARG A 328 18.51 21.08 1.80
CA ARG A 328 17.54 20.35 2.62
C ARG A 328 17.58 18.84 2.38
N ILE A 329 17.93 18.39 1.16
CA ILE A 329 18.11 16.97 0.83
C ILE A 329 19.36 16.42 1.53
N VAL A 330 20.51 17.08 1.39
CA VAL A 330 21.76 16.66 2.06
C VAL A 330 21.60 16.71 3.59
N CYS A 331 20.89 17.70 4.13
CA CYS A 331 20.55 17.74 5.54
C CYS A 331 19.74 16.50 5.98
N ALA A 332 18.74 16.09 5.18
CA ALA A 332 17.95 14.89 5.46
C ALA A 332 18.77 13.60 5.41
N LEU A 333 19.70 13.49 4.47
CA LEU A 333 20.63 12.37 4.42
C LEU A 333 21.53 12.36 5.66
N GLY A 334 22.05 13.51 6.08
CA GLY A 334 22.96 13.65 7.22
C GLY A 334 22.38 13.28 8.58
N TYR A 335 21.05 13.36 8.79
CA TYR A 335 20.41 12.91 10.03
C TYR A 335 19.75 11.53 9.93
N SER A 336 19.93 10.81 8.81
CA SER A 336 19.25 9.52 8.54
C SER A 336 19.61 8.39 9.51
N GLY A 337 20.71 8.52 10.26
CA GLY A 337 21.26 7.46 11.11
C GLY A 337 22.05 6.40 10.33
N VAL A 338 22.40 6.69 9.08
CA VAL A 338 23.30 5.89 8.24
C VAL A 338 24.64 6.62 8.16
N ASP A 339 25.73 5.87 8.35
CA ASP A 339 27.09 6.38 8.12
C ASP A 339 27.42 6.24 6.62
N PHE A 340 27.83 7.34 5.99
CA PHE A 340 28.28 7.40 4.59
C PHE A 340 29.30 8.53 4.41
N ASP A 341 30.09 8.48 3.34
CA ASP A 341 31.07 9.49 2.98
C ASP A 341 30.39 10.76 2.44
N THR A 342 30.38 11.81 3.27
CA THR A 342 29.78 13.10 2.93
C THR A 342 30.54 13.87 1.84
N GLU A 343 31.78 13.48 1.53
CA GLU A 343 32.57 14.07 0.44
C GLU A 343 32.36 13.33 -0.89
N ASN A 344 31.74 12.14 -0.89
CA ASN A 344 31.58 11.31 -2.08
C ASN A 344 30.10 10.97 -2.36
N ILE A 345 29.30 12.03 -2.44
CA ILE A 345 27.85 11.99 -2.67
C ILE A 345 27.48 12.95 -3.80
N SER A 346 26.51 12.54 -4.63
CA SER A 346 25.83 13.41 -5.59
C SER A 346 24.33 13.46 -5.36
N VAL A 347 23.72 14.63 -5.59
CA VAL A 347 22.26 14.82 -5.53
C VAL A 347 21.77 15.46 -6.82
N PHE A 348 20.71 14.88 -7.38
CA PHE A 348 20.03 15.35 -8.57
C PHE A 348 18.55 15.61 -8.28
N ILE A 349 18.00 16.60 -8.97
CA ILE A 349 16.54 16.81 -9.08
C ILE A 349 16.19 16.73 -10.57
N GLY A 350 15.38 15.74 -10.94
CA GLY A 350 15.19 15.39 -12.34
C GLY A 350 16.54 15.09 -13.02
N PRO A 351 16.83 15.68 -14.19
CA PRO A 351 18.08 15.46 -14.90
C PRO A 351 19.25 16.34 -14.40
N TYR A 352 19.03 17.24 -13.45
CA TYR A 352 20.00 18.26 -13.06
C TYR A 352 20.79 17.82 -11.81
N GLN A 353 22.13 17.91 -11.87
CA GLN A 353 23.00 17.69 -10.72
C GLN A 353 23.16 18.98 -9.93
N LEU A 354 22.77 18.98 -8.65
CA LEU A 354 22.77 20.18 -7.82
C LEU A 354 23.88 20.16 -6.77
N PHE A 355 24.32 18.96 -6.38
CA PHE A 355 25.37 18.74 -5.39
C PHE A 355 26.25 17.57 -5.85
N ALA A 356 27.56 17.70 -5.71
CA ALA A 356 28.52 16.68 -6.13
C ALA A 356 29.81 16.81 -5.33
N ASN A 357 30.39 15.68 -4.93
CA ASN A 357 31.70 15.62 -4.26
C ASN A 357 31.78 16.52 -3.01
N GLY A 358 30.72 16.52 -2.19
CA GLY A 358 30.65 17.35 -0.98
C GLY A 358 30.46 18.86 -1.22
N LEU A 359 30.28 19.30 -2.47
CA LEU A 359 30.20 20.70 -2.85
C LEU A 359 28.96 21.00 -3.71
N PRO A 360 28.46 22.26 -3.71
CA PRO A 360 27.45 22.68 -4.68
C PRO A 360 27.95 22.49 -6.11
N ALA A 361 27.12 21.90 -6.97
CA ALA A 361 27.40 21.81 -8.40
C ALA A 361 27.06 23.13 -9.11
N LEU A 362 27.59 23.34 -10.31
CA LEU A 362 27.18 24.42 -11.19
C LEU A 362 25.92 24.00 -11.95
N PHE A 363 24.79 24.66 -11.67
CA PHE A 363 23.52 24.44 -12.36
C PHE A 363 22.74 25.75 -12.50
N GLU A 364 21.84 25.82 -13.47
CA GLU A 364 20.93 26.96 -13.68
C GLU A 364 19.65 26.74 -12.86
N GLU A 365 19.48 27.48 -11.77
CA GLU A 365 18.35 27.33 -10.84
C GLU A 365 16.98 27.45 -11.53
N SER A 366 16.88 28.32 -12.53
CA SER A 366 15.65 28.51 -13.32
C SER A 366 15.24 27.25 -14.07
N GLU A 367 16.18 26.47 -14.61
CA GLU A 367 15.89 25.25 -15.36
C GLU A 367 15.33 24.15 -14.45
N VAL A 368 15.92 23.99 -13.25
CA VAL A 368 15.43 23.03 -12.25
C VAL A 368 14.06 23.44 -11.75
N LYS A 369 13.84 24.73 -11.52
CA LYS A 369 12.54 25.27 -11.11
C LYS A 369 11.47 25.02 -12.16
N THR A 370 11.76 25.28 -13.45
CA THR A 370 10.84 24.95 -14.55
C THR A 370 10.51 23.46 -14.58
N TYR A 371 11.50 22.58 -14.42
CA TYR A 371 11.24 21.14 -14.30
C TYR A 371 10.30 20.83 -13.13
N MET A 372 10.53 21.41 -11.96
CA MET A 372 9.68 21.19 -10.79
C MET A 372 8.27 21.76 -10.97
N GLU A 373 8.09 22.84 -11.71
CA GLU A 373 6.79 23.43 -12.02
C GLU A 373 5.98 22.59 -13.01
N GLU A 374 6.63 22.11 -14.08
CA GLU A 374 6.00 21.37 -15.17
C GLU A 374 5.68 19.90 -14.83
N ASN A 375 6.29 19.36 -13.77
CA ASN A 375 6.13 17.97 -13.36
C ASN A 375 5.37 17.83 -12.03
N ASN A 376 4.45 16.86 -11.99
CA ASN A 376 3.75 16.47 -10.75
C ASN A 376 4.40 15.26 -10.06
N GLU A 377 5.41 14.65 -10.68
CA GLU A 377 6.25 13.63 -10.08
C GLU A 377 7.69 14.16 -10.08
N ILE A 378 8.21 14.47 -8.90
CA ILE A 378 9.54 15.05 -8.72
C ILE A 378 10.50 13.93 -8.35
N GLN A 379 11.48 13.70 -9.22
CA GLN A 379 12.52 12.71 -9.00
C GLN A 379 13.70 13.33 -8.27
N ILE A 380 14.11 12.71 -7.18
CA ILE A 380 15.32 13.03 -6.42
C ILE A 380 16.22 11.80 -6.50
N LEU A 381 17.40 11.93 -7.10
CA LEU A 381 18.40 10.87 -7.14
C LEU A 381 19.56 11.25 -6.21
N VAL A 382 19.93 10.31 -5.36
CA VAL A 382 21.11 10.37 -4.50
C VAL A 382 22.04 9.25 -4.93
N GLU A 383 23.25 9.62 -5.34
CA GLU A 383 24.29 8.65 -5.69
C GLU A 383 25.33 8.62 -4.57
N LEU A 384 25.51 7.43 -4.02
CA LEU A 384 26.63 7.05 -3.17
C LEU A 384 27.59 6.20 -4.00
N HIS A 385 28.83 6.06 -3.53
CA HIS A 385 29.89 5.31 -4.22
C HIS A 385 30.54 4.29 -3.29
N GLU A 386 29.71 3.62 -2.49
CA GLU A 386 30.14 2.73 -1.40
C GLU A 386 29.75 1.26 -1.63
N GLY A 387 28.96 0.97 -2.66
CA GLY A 387 28.53 -0.38 -3.00
C GLY A 387 27.66 -0.43 -4.25
N GLU A 388 26.83 -1.47 -4.37
CA GLU A 388 25.91 -1.70 -5.49
C GLU A 388 24.44 -1.65 -5.07
N SER A 389 24.15 -1.41 -3.79
CA SER A 389 22.79 -1.44 -3.26
C SER A 389 22.01 -0.19 -3.65
N SER A 390 20.70 -0.35 -3.85
CA SER A 390 19.80 0.76 -4.17
C SER A 390 18.44 0.58 -3.54
N ALA A 391 17.74 1.68 -3.30
CA ALA A 391 16.36 1.68 -2.86
C ALA A 391 15.61 2.88 -3.43
N ILE A 392 14.28 2.77 -3.53
CA ILE A 392 13.39 3.84 -3.96
C ILE A 392 12.32 4.02 -2.89
N ALA A 393 11.99 5.26 -2.57
CA ALA A 393 10.91 5.62 -1.65
C ALA A 393 10.00 6.68 -2.27
N TRP A 394 8.72 6.66 -1.92
CA TRP A 394 7.71 7.60 -2.44
C TRP A 394 7.02 8.40 -1.33
N GLY A 395 7.01 9.71 -1.45
CA GLY A 395 6.21 10.57 -0.59
C GLY A 395 5.48 11.64 -1.38
N CYS A 396 5.01 12.66 -0.70
CA CYS A 396 4.41 13.83 -1.32
C CYS A 396 4.96 15.12 -0.73
N ASP A 397 4.66 16.24 -1.36
CA ASP A 397 4.93 17.55 -0.80
C ASP A 397 4.10 17.86 0.47
N LEU A 398 4.49 18.90 1.21
CA LEU A 398 3.79 19.36 2.42
C LEU A 398 3.16 20.72 2.14
N THR A 399 1.83 20.78 2.14
CA THR A 399 1.07 21.94 1.69
C THR A 399 0.25 22.57 2.81
N TYR A 400 -0.33 23.75 2.55
CA TYR A 400 -1.27 24.38 3.48
C TYR A 400 -2.55 23.55 3.66
N ASP A 401 -2.99 22.84 2.62
CA ASP A 401 -4.21 22.05 2.69
C ASP A 401 -4.07 20.83 3.59
N TYR A 402 -2.86 20.23 3.70
CA TYR A 402 -2.58 19.21 4.71
C TYR A 402 -2.93 19.70 6.13
N VAL A 403 -2.43 20.89 6.48
CA VAL A 403 -2.68 21.51 7.80
C VAL A 403 -4.16 21.82 7.98
N LYS A 404 -4.81 22.38 6.94
CA LYS A 404 -6.23 22.72 6.98
C LYS A 404 -7.11 21.50 7.20
N ILE A 405 -6.91 20.44 6.41
CA ILE A 405 -7.67 19.18 6.49
C ILE A 405 -7.58 18.60 7.91
N ASN A 406 -6.36 18.49 8.43
CA ASN A 406 -6.10 17.84 9.71
C ASN A 406 -6.48 18.73 10.92
N ALA A 407 -6.40 20.05 10.80
CA ALA A 407 -6.86 20.96 11.86
C ALA A 407 -8.40 21.01 11.98
N SER A 408 -9.14 20.74 10.90
CA SER A 408 -10.61 20.74 10.90
C SER A 408 -11.24 19.34 10.83
N TYR A 409 -10.47 18.25 10.99
CA TYR A 409 -10.96 16.89 10.71
C TYR A 409 -12.20 16.48 11.54
N ARG A 410 -12.31 16.99 12.78
CA ARG A 410 -13.41 16.68 13.71
C ARG A 410 -14.46 17.80 13.87
N THR A 411 -14.33 18.89 13.12
CA THR A 411 -15.20 20.09 13.19
C THR A 411 -15.87 20.33 11.86
#